data_AF-A0AAW3C1B8-F1
#
_entry.id   AF-A0AAW3C1B8-F1
#
_cell.length_a   1.000
_cell.length_b   1.000
_cell.length_c   1.000
_cell.angle_alpha   90.00
_cell.angle_beta   90.00
_cell.angle_gamma   90.00
#
_symmetry.space_group_name_H-M   'P 1'
#
loop_
_entity.id
_entity.type
_entity.pdbx_description
1 polymer ?
#
loop_
_entity_poly.entity_id
_entity_poly.type
_entity_poly.pdbx_seq_one_letter_code
_entity_poly.pdbx_strand_id
1 'polypeptide(L)'
;MLRRLAWRTAACMAASPATRAVHSVAVLQNSTPATTAEKLGSAVSKEAVAAANKVPVAILEKACNPRLVAFTEMDLARTRFASLIATITDEVDYGSIEQLVASQFSGDPCKLQPIPGALKKFCETNWRDVKSLVSFYEETMYPIRMMHREYKHHELTSFHIKDVLKRGLSAFKQDYLDQQKEEQAKAQARMKKCKDALSAAVADAFSTAVCNDLANIFRIGGEQHAHSHRMALKVLADMNMMGVPYNAATATILQATTFHDGPFDNSPLLFELIECPERGEVHVGTDSLDKISDNVLRLISNRHQTPLDDGVLIRSPDTHPNLQRSPE
;
A
#
# COMPACT_ATOMS: atom_id res chain seq x y z
N MET A 1 -39.58 7.65 -22.66
CA MET A 1 -39.06 6.29 -22.84
C MET A 1 -37.81 6.36 -23.71
N LEU A 2 -36.62 6.21 -23.13
CA LEU A 2 -35.38 5.87 -23.84
C LEU A 2 -34.44 5.26 -22.79
N ARG A 3 -34.54 3.94 -22.64
CA ARG A 3 -33.63 3.09 -21.87
C ARG A 3 -32.63 2.48 -22.87
N ARG A 4 -31.42 2.22 -22.36
CA ARG A 4 -30.35 1.35 -22.90
C ARG A 4 -29.32 2.05 -23.80
N LEU A 5 -28.16 2.34 -23.21
CA LEU A 5 -26.84 1.90 -23.67
C LEU A 5 -25.78 2.38 -22.67
N ALA A 6 -25.58 1.60 -21.60
CA ALA A 6 -24.53 1.84 -20.61
C ALA A 6 -23.93 0.50 -20.15
N TRP A 7 -23.59 -0.38 -21.09
CA TRP A 7 -22.93 -1.66 -20.79
C TRP A 7 -21.89 -1.90 -21.89
N ARG A 8 -20.63 -1.54 -21.63
CA ARG A 8 -19.40 -2.10 -22.24
C ARG A 8 -18.15 -1.29 -21.84
N THR A 9 -17.81 -1.29 -20.57
CA THR A 9 -16.44 -1.01 -20.06
C THR A 9 -16.08 -1.92 -18.87
N ALA A 10 -16.70 -3.10 -18.79
CA ALA A 10 -16.54 -4.05 -17.69
C ALA A 10 -15.83 -5.35 -18.10
N ALA A 11 -14.89 -5.28 -19.04
CA ALA A 11 -14.18 -6.46 -19.54
C ALA A 11 -12.69 -6.19 -19.72
N CYS A 12 -11.96 -6.06 -18.60
CA CYS A 12 -10.49 -6.26 -18.52
C CYS A 12 -10.00 -6.41 -17.05
N MET A 13 -10.83 -6.95 -16.14
CA MET A 13 -10.46 -7.18 -14.74
C MET A 13 -10.96 -8.56 -14.26
N ALA A 14 -10.99 -9.54 -15.16
CA ALA A 14 -11.25 -10.94 -14.81
C ALA A 14 -9.98 -11.75 -15.05
N ALA A 15 -8.89 -11.37 -14.38
CA ALA A 15 -7.86 -12.34 -14.05
C ALA A 15 -8.41 -13.17 -12.90
N SER A 16 -8.57 -14.48 -13.10
CA SER A 16 -8.88 -15.43 -12.03
C SER A 16 -7.90 -15.19 -10.87
N PRO A 17 -8.37 -14.92 -9.64
CA PRO A 17 -7.47 -14.84 -8.50
C PRO A 17 -7.16 -16.28 -8.12
N ALA A 18 -6.15 -16.88 -8.75
CA ALA A 18 -5.30 -17.76 -7.97
C ALA A 18 -4.53 -16.81 -7.05
N THR A 19 -5.15 -16.37 -5.95
CA THR A 19 -4.50 -15.60 -4.90
C THR A 19 -3.41 -16.50 -4.34
N ARG A 20 -2.21 -16.37 -4.90
CA ARG A 20 -1.00 -16.99 -4.35
C ARG A 20 -0.90 -16.48 -2.92
N ALA A 21 -0.92 -17.37 -1.95
CA ALA A 21 -0.70 -16.98 -0.56
C ALA A 21 0.73 -16.44 -0.44
N VAL A 22 0.86 -15.21 0.04
CA VAL A 22 2.12 -14.47 0.02
C VAL A 22 2.58 -14.34 1.46
N HIS A 23 3.34 -15.35 1.89
CA HIS A 23 3.73 -15.51 3.27
C HIS A 23 5.13 -16.08 3.46
N SER A 24 5.75 -15.71 4.58
CA SER A 24 6.86 -16.43 5.18
C SER A 24 6.39 -17.81 5.67
N VAL A 25 6.93 -18.87 5.07
CA VAL A 25 6.69 -20.26 5.49
C VAL A 25 7.06 -20.48 6.95
N ALA A 26 8.11 -19.77 7.42
CA ALA A 26 8.56 -19.84 8.81
C ALA A 26 7.46 -19.43 9.79
N VAL A 27 6.68 -18.39 9.46
CA VAL A 27 5.54 -17.98 10.29
C VAL A 27 4.47 -19.07 10.30
N LEU A 28 4.04 -19.56 9.13
CA LEU A 28 2.99 -20.58 9.06
C LEU A 28 3.32 -21.86 9.84
N GLN A 29 4.58 -22.27 9.85
CA GLN A 29 4.99 -23.53 10.47
C GLN A 29 5.39 -23.41 11.94
N ASN A 30 5.95 -22.26 12.34
CA ASN A 30 6.66 -22.16 13.61
C ASN A 30 6.04 -21.16 14.59
N SER A 31 5.11 -20.32 14.14
CA SER A 31 4.47 -19.34 15.04
C SER A 31 3.18 -19.89 15.62
N THR A 32 3.04 -19.77 16.94
CA THR A 32 1.79 -20.09 17.64
C THR A 32 0.89 -18.85 17.66
N PRO A 33 -0.44 -18.99 17.54
CA PRO A 33 -1.36 -17.89 17.74
C PRO A 33 -1.10 -17.19 19.08
N ALA A 34 -1.17 -15.86 19.09
CA ALA A 34 -0.98 -15.11 20.32
C ALA A 34 -2.08 -15.47 21.33
N THR A 35 -1.69 -15.78 22.57
CA THR A 35 -2.62 -16.08 23.67
C THR A 35 -3.26 -14.82 24.26
N THR A 36 -2.68 -13.66 23.97
CA THR A 36 -3.15 -12.34 24.39
C THR A 36 -3.44 -11.48 23.17
N ALA A 37 -4.58 -10.78 23.16
CA ALA A 37 -4.89 -9.83 22.10
C ALA A 37 -3.82 -8.72 22.08
N GLU A 38 -3.12 -8.62 20.95
CA GLU A 38 -2.13 -7.57 20.77
C GLU A 38 -2.76 -6.30 20.21
N LYS A 39 -2.22 -5.16 20.67
CA LYS A 39 -2.67 -3.83 20.31
C LYS A 39 -2.17 -3.44 18.92
N LEU A 40 -3.02 -2.77 18.15
CA LEU A 40 -2.60 -2.15 16.89
C LEU A 40 -1.47 -1.13 17.14
N GLY A 41 -0.51 -1.09 16.23
CA GLY A 41 0.66 -0.21 16.29
C GLY A 41 1.79 -0.73 17.19
N SER A 42 1.68 -1.94 17.73
CA SER A 42 2.77 -2.56 18.50
C SER A 42 3.89 -3.02 17.56
N ALA A 43 5.12 -2.63 17.86
CA ALA A 43 6.29 -3.07 17.10
C ALA A 43 6.52 -4.58 17.29
N VAL A 44 6.83 -5.28 16.20
CA VAL A 44 7.23 -6.69 16.26
C VAL A 44 8.64 -6.77 16.81
N SER A 45 8.85 -7.58 17.84
CA SER A 45 10.17 -7.72 18.47
C SER A 45 11.10 -8.58 17.61
N LYS A 46 12.41 -8.28 17.64
CA LYS A 46 13.41 -9.11 16.94
C LYS A 46 13.43 -10.54 17.48
N GLU A 47 13.09 -10.71 18.75
CA GLU A 47 12.91 -12.00 19.42
C GLU A 47 11.81 -12.83 18.78
N ALA A 48 10.67 -12.22 18.46
CA ALA A 48 9.55 -12.91 17.81
C ALA A 48 9.93 -13.35 16.38
N VAL A 49 10.63 -12.49 15.63
CA VAL A 49 11.10 -12.81 14.28
C VAL A 49 12.14 -13.94 14.30
N ALA A 50 13.08 -13.90 15.26
CA ALA A 50 14.09 -14.93 15.43
C ALA A 50 13.49 -16.27 15.85
N ALA A 51 12.52 -16.25 16.77
CA ALA A 51 11.78 -17.43 17.20
C ALA A 51 11.02 -18.09 16.04
N ALA A 52 10.33 -17.30 15.20
CA ALA A 52 9.65 -17.82 14.01
C ALA A 52 10.62 -18.48 13.02
N ASN A 53 11.83 -17.95 12.89
CA ASN A 53 12.88 -18.52 12.04
C ASN A 53 13.70 -19.63 12.73
N LYS A 54 13.42 -19.98 13.99
CA LYS A 54 14.17 -20.97 14.79
C LYS A 54 15.68 -20.68 14.86
N VAL A 55 16.05 -19.41 14.96
CA VAL A 55 17.45 -18.97 15.10
C VAL A 55 17.63 -18.08 16.33
N PRO A 56 18.81 -18.07 16.97
CA PRO A 56 19.12 -17.07 18.00
C PRO A 56 19.10 -15.65 17.44
N VAL A 57 18.55 -14.69 18.19
CA VAL A 57 18.45 -13.27 17.80
C VAL A 57 19.79 -12.71 17.32
N ALA A 58 20.89 -13.07 18.01
CA ALA A 58 22.24 -12.57 17.72
C ALA A 58 22.76 -12.93 16.32
N ILE A 59 22.20 -13.97 15.68
CA ILE A 59 22.62 -14.41 14.35
C ILE A 59 21.54 -14.25 13.28
N LEU A 60 20.37 -13.70 13.62
CA LEU A 60 19.22 -13.59 12.70
C LEU A 60 19.61 -12.93 11.36
N GLU A 61 20.29 -11.78 11.44
CA GLU A 61 20.71 -11.00 10.27
C GLU A 61 21.85 -11.67 9.47
N LYS A 62 22.55 -12.65 10.06
CA LYS A 62 23.59 -13.44 9.39
C LYS A 62 23.06 -14.76 8.81
N ALA A 63 22.08 -15.35 9.47
CA ALA A 63 21.55 -16.67 9.15
C ALA A 63 20.37 -16.63 8.16
N CYS A 64 19.63 -15.52 8.11
CA CYS A 64 18.43 -15.38 7.28
C CYS A 64 18.59 -14.29 6.23
N ASN A 65 18.00 -14.50 5.05
CA ASN A 65 17.92 -13.47 4.02
C ASN A 65 17.12 -12.26 4.56
N PRO A 66 17.61 -11.00 4.41
CA PRO A 66 16.92 -9.81 4.91
C PRO A 66 15.46 -9.69 4.44
N ARG A 67 15.15 -10.13 3.23
CA ARG A 67 13.79 -10.12 2.69
C ARG A 67 12.89 -11.14 3.41
N LEU A 68 13.42 -12.34 3.69
CA LEU A 68 12.71 -13.33 4.50
C LEU A 68 12.44 -12.82 5.92
N VAL A 69 13.40 -12.09 6.51
CA VAL A 69 13.23 -11.45 7.83
C VAL A 69 12.10 -10.41 7.78
N ALA A 70 12.09 -9.53 6.78
CA ALA A 70 11.05 -8.51 6.59
C ALA A 70 9.64 -9.13 6.38
N PHE A 71 9.55 -10.18 5.55
CA PHE A 71 8.29 -10.92 5.36
C PHE A 71 7.86 -11.63 6.63
N THR A 72 8.79 -12.19 7.41
CA THR A 72 8.46 -12.81 8.70
C THR A 72 7.92 -11.77 9.68
N GLU A 73 8.55 -10.61 9.78
CA GLU A 73 8.09 -9.50 10.64
C GLU A 73 6.66 -9.08 10.28
N MET A 74 6.38 -8.91 8.99
CA MET A 74 5.05 -8.61 8.47
C MET A 74 4.07 -9.77 8.76
N ASP A 75 4.41 -11.01 8.44
CA ASP A 75 3.48 -12.14 8.56
C ASP A 75 3.21 -12.56 10.00
N LEU A 76 4.02 -12.16 10.98
CA LEU A 76 3.68 -12.32 12.40
C LEU A 76 2.36 -11.64 12.76
N ALA A 77 1.88 -10.68 11.97
CA ALA A 77 0.51 -10.17 12.09
C ALA A 77 -0.56 -11.27 11.97
N ARG A 78 -0.30 -12.36 11.24
CA ARG A 78 -1.21 -13.52 11.11
C ARG A 78 -1.51 -14.15 12.45
N THR A 79 -0.53 -14.25 13.34
CA THR A 79 -0.72 -14.82 14.68
C THR A 79 -1.21 -13.78 15.67
N ARG A 80 -0.69 -12.54 15.60
CA ARG A 80 -1.07 -11.42 16.48
C ARG A 80 -2.55 -11.06 16.35
N PHE A 81 -3.08 -11.06 15.12
CA PHE A 81 -4.44 -10.65 14.81
C PHE A 81 -5.32 -11.81 14.29
N ALA A 82 -4.95 -13.06 14.58
CA ALA A 82 -5.64 -14.25 14.07
C ALA A 82 -7.17 -14.21 14.31
N SER A 83 -7.58 -13.85 15.54
CA SER A 83 -8.99 -13.77 15.92
C SER A 83 -9.76 -12.71 15.12
N LEU A 84 -9.13 -11.56 14.88
CA LEU A 84 -9.72 -10.48 14.12
C LEU A 84 -9.80 -10.84 12.63
N ILE A 85 -8.72 -11.37 12.04
CA ILE A 85 -8.68 -11.82 10.64
C ILE A 85 -9.74 -12.90 10.38
N ALA A 86 -9.97 -13.81 11.33
CA ALA A 86 -10.99 -14.85 11.22
C ALA A 86 -12.44 -14.32 11.16
N THR A 87 -12.67 -13.05 11.50
CA THR A 87 -14.00 -12.41 11.36
C THR A 87 -14.26 -11.84 9.97
N ILE A 88 -13.28 -11.89 9.07
CA ILE A 88 -13.45 -11.49 7.67
C ILE A 88 -14.22 -12.61 6.98
N THR A 89 -15.38 -12.27 6.42
CA THR A 89 -16.24 -13.20 5.68
C THR A 89 -16.72 -12.53 4.38
N ASP A 90 -17.17 -13.33 3.41
CA ASP A 90 -17.71 -12.80 2.14
C ASP A 90 -18.96 -11.93 2.30
N GLU A 91 -19.59 -11.94 3.47
CA GLU A 91 -20.76 -11.12 3.80
C GLU A 91 -20.41 -9.67 4.16
N VAL A 92 -19.14 -9.38 4.48
CA VAL A 92 -18.72 -8.04 4.90
C VAL A 92 -18.48 -7.14 3.68
N ASP A 93 -19.45 -6.27 3.38
CA ASP A 93 -19.27 -5.24 2.37
C ASP A 93 -18.74 -3.92 2.98
N TYR A 94 -17.44 -3.69 2.83
CA TYR A 94 -16.80 -2.44 3.27
C TYR A 94 -17.30 -1.20 2.52
N GLY A 95 -17.79 -1.35 1.28
CA GLY A 95 -18.38 -0.25 0.52
C GLY A 95 -19.69 0.23 1.14
N SER A 96 -20.51 -0.69 1.62
CA SER A 96 -21.72 -0.37 2.39
C SER A 96 -21.41 0.34 3.71
N ILE A 97 -20.31 -0.01 4.39
CA ILE A 97 -19.87 0.68 5.61
C ILE A 97 -19.49 2.13 5.30
N GLU A 98 -18.69 2.36 4.26
CA GLU A 98 -18.31 3.72 3.85
C GLU A 98 -19.53 4.59 3.51
N GLN A 99 -20.50 4.03 2.79
CA GLN A 99 -21.74 4.75 2.46
C GLN A 99 -22.58 5.06 3.70
N LEU A 100 -22.68 4.11 4.63
CA LEU A 100 -23.38 4.29 5.89
C LEU A 100 -22.74 5.43 6.69
N VAL A 101 -21.41 5.42 6.84
CA VAL A 101 -20.67 6.51 7.49
C VAL A 101 -20.94 7.82 6.75
N ALA A 102 -20.80 7.89 5.43
CA ALA A 102 -21.05 9.11 4.68
C ALA A 102 -22.46 9.70 4.91
N SER A 103 -23.48 8.84 4.96
CA SER A 103 -24.87 9.26 5.22
C SER A 103 -25.10 9.82 6.62
N GLN A 104 -24.33 9.40 7.63
CA GLN A 104 -24.47 9.91 8.99
C GLN A 104 -23.97 11.36 9.15
N PHE A 105 -23.11 11.78 8.22
CA PHE A 105 -22.47 13.09 8.19
C PHE A 105 -23.10 14.00 7.12
N SER A 106 -24.03 13.50 6.29
CA SER A 106 -24.71 14.31 5.30
C SER A 106 -25.67 15.29 5.99
N GLY A 107 -25.28 16.56 6.06
CA GLY A 107 -26.14 17.67 6.50
C GLY A 107 -25.78 18.33 7.82
N ASP A 108 -24.79 17.82 8.57
CA ASP A 108 -24.36 18.42 9.84
C ASP A 108 -22.83 18.67 9.86
N PRO A 109 -22.40 19.93 9.66
CA PRO A 109 -20.99 20.30 9.69
C PRO A 109 -20.27 20.01 11.02
N CYS A 110 -21.00 19.95 12.14
CA CYS A 110 -20.42 19.63 13.44
C CYS A 110 -19.92 18.18 13.50
N LYS A 111 -20.52 17.29 12.71
CA LYS A 111 -20.09 15.89 12.62
C LYS A 111 -18.82 15.73 11.78
N LEU A 112 -18.52 16.65 10.87
CA LEU A 112 -17.30 16.61 10.02
C LEU A 112 -16.00 16.93 10.77
N GLN A 113 -16.03 17.02 12.10
CA GLN A 113 -14.82 17.24 12.88
C GLN A 113 -14.02 15.93 13.02
N PRO A 114 -12.67 15.99 13.05
CA PRO A 114 -11.85 14.84 13.38
C PRO A 114 -12.24 14.24 14.74
N ILE A 115 -12.18 12.92 14.85
CA ILE A 115 -12.48 12.22 16.11
C ILE A 115 -11.28 12.39 17.06
N PRO A 116 -11.46 13.09 18.20
CA PRO A 116 -10.35 13.37 19.10
C PRO A 116 -9.84 12.08 19.77
N GLY A 117 -8.52 11.91 19.81
CA GLY A 117 -7.86 10.75 20.41
C GLY A 117 -8.08 9.47 19.62
N ALA A 118 -8.36 9.56 18.32
CA ALA A 118 -8.60 8.38 17.48
C ALA A 118 -7.41 7.42 17.46
N LEU A 119 -6.17 7.92 17.47
CA LEU A 119 -4.97 7.08 17.54
C LEU A 119 -4.97 6.22 18.81
N LYS A 120 -5.27 6.83 19.96
CA LYS A 120 -5.35 6.12 21.24
C LYS A 120 -6.44 5.05 21.19
N LYS A 121 -7.59 5.36 20.59
CA LYS A 121 -8.68 4.40 20.43
C LYS A 121 -8.30 3.24 19.51
N PHE A 122 -7.58 3.46 18.40
CA PHE A 122 -7.04 2.37 17.58
C PHE A 122 -6.13 1.45 18.39
N CYS A 123 -5.18 2.02 19.14
CA CYS A 123 -4.18 1.26 19.88
C CYS A 123 -4.75 0.53 21.10
N GLU A 124 -5.69 1.12 21.84
CA GLU A 124 -6.15 0.58 23.12
C GLU A 124 -7.42 -0.26 23.03
N THR A 125 -8.16 -0.18 21.93
CA THR A 125 -9.40 -0.95 21.75
C THR A 125 -9.08 -2.39 21.36
N ASN A 126 -9.64 -3.35 22.10
CA ASN A 126 -9.67 -4.75 21.70
C ASN A 126 -10.80 -4.95 20.69
N TRP A 127 -10.49 -4.79 19.41
CA TRP A 127 -11.45 -4.92 18.32
C TRP A 127 -12.02 -6.34 18.25
N ARG A 128 -13.36 -6.45 18.39
CA ARG A 128 -14.06 -7.74 18.38
C ARG A 128 -14.12 -8.36 16.99
N ASP A 129 -14.30 -7.52 15.97
CA ASP A 129 -14.50 -7.93 14.60
C ASP A 129 -14.02 -6.84 13.63
N VAL A 130 -13.71 -7.25 12.40
CA VAL A 130 -13.18 -6.36 11.37
C VAL A 130 -14.21 -5.33 10.91
N LYS A 131 -15.51 -5.64 10.99
CA LYS A 131 -16.56 -4.67 10.64
C LYS A 131 -16.54 -3.48 11.60
N SER A 132 -16.44 -3.72 12.90
CA SER A 132 -16.30 -2.68 13.92
C SER A 132 -15.04 -1.84 13.72
N LEU A 133 -13.92 -2.48 13.40
CA LEU A 133 -12.66 -1.81 13.09
C LEU A 133 -12.76 -0.92 11.84
N VAL A 134 -13.33 -1.44 10.75
CA VAL A 134 -13.51 -0.70 9.50
C VAL A 134 -14.48 0.46 9.68
N SER A 135 -15.59 0.29 10.41
CA SER A 135 -16.51 1.39 10.70
C SER A 135 -15.79 2.55 11.39
N PHE A 136 -14.99 2.25 12.42
CA PHE A 136 -14.23 3.29 13.11
C PHE A 136 -13.15 3.93 12.24
N TYR A 137 -12.48 3.13 11.40
CA TYR A 137 -11.55 3.63 10.40
C TYR A 137 -12.22 4.61 9.42
N GLU A 138 -13.37 4.24 8.87
CA GLU A 138 -14.12 5.08 7.95
C GLU A 138 -14.67 6.34 8.62
N GLU A 139 -15.18 6.24 9.85
CA GLU A 139 -15.61 7.39 10.67
C GLU A 139 -14.46 8.39 10.90
N THR A 140 -13.26 7.88 11.15
CA THR A 140 -12.05 8.70 11.37
C THR A 140 -11.55 9.32 10.06
N MET A 141 -11.57 8.55 8.97
CA MET A 141 -11.08 8.99 7.66
C MET A 141 -12.03 9.95 6.95
N TYR A 142 -13.34 9.83 7.15
CA TYR A 142 -14.33 10.65 6.47
C TYR A 142 -14.08 12.16 6.57
N PRO A 143 -13.92 12.76 7.78
CA PRO A 143 -13.63 14.19 7.91
C PRO A 143 -12.27 14.56 7.27
N ILE A 144 -11.26 13.70 7.36
CA ILE A 144 -9.94 13.90 6.73
C ILE A 144 -10.08 13.95 5.20
N ARG A 145 -10.81 12.99 4.60
CA ARG A 145 -11.06 12.96 3.16
C ARG A 145 -11.85 14.18 2.69
N MET A 146 -12.79 14.68 3.49
CA MET A 146 -13.54 15.90 3.18
C MET A 146 -12.66 17.15 3.21
N MET A 147 -11.80 17.31 4.23
CA MET A 147 -10.80 18.39 4.28
C MET A 147 -9.81 18.33 3.12
N HIS A 148 -9.36 17.12 2.74
CA HIS A 148 -8.49 16.94 1.59
C HIS A 148 -9.19 17.32 0.27
N ARG A 149 -10.49 17.01 0.11
CA ARG A 149 -11.29 17.45 -1.05
C ARG A 149 -11.41 18.98 -1.10
N GLU A 150 -11.62 19.64 0.04
CA GLU A 150 -11.63 21.10 0.12
C GLU A 150 -10.28 21.71 -0.26
N TYR A 151 -9.18 21.13 0.24
CA TYR A 151 -7.82 21.51 -0.19
C TYR A 151 -7.66 21.39 -1.71
N LYS A 152 -8.06 20.26 -2.30
CA LYS A 152 -7.95 20.02 -3.75
C LYS A 152 -8.81 20.98 -4.56
N HIS A 153 -9.98 21.37 -4.06
CA HIS A 153 -10.79 22.40 -4.69
C HIS A 153 -10.05 23.74 -4.75
N HIS A 154 -9.48 24.20 -3.62
CA HIS A 154 -8.72 25.44 -3.58
C HIS A 154 -7.41 25.38 -4.39
N GLU A 155 -6.76 24.22 -4.44
CA GLU A 155 -5.59 23.97 -5.28
C GLU A 155 -5.92 24.14 -6.76
N LEU A 156 -7.03 23.54 -7.23
CA LEU A 156 -7.53 23.73 -8.60
C LEU A 156 -7.87 25.19 -8.90
N THR A 157 -8.53 25.89 -7.97
CA THR A 157 -8.78 27.34 -8.11
C THR A 157 -7.47 28.10 -8.26
N SER A 158 -6.46 27.81 -7.43
CA SER A 158 -5.14 28.45 -7.50
C SER A 158 -4.45 28.20 -8.84
N PHE A 159 -4.55 26.99 -9.40
CA PHE A 159 -4.00 26.67 -10.72
C PHE A 159 -4.65 27.48 -11.84
N HIS A 160 -5.98 27.61 -11.85
CA HIS A 160 -6.68 28.41 -12.86
C HIS A 160 -6.30 29.90 -12.78
N ILE A 161 -6.23 30.44 -11.56
CA ILE A 161 -5.81 31.82 -11.33
C ILE A 161 -4.36 32.04 -11.81
N LYS A 162 -3.44 31.09 -11.52
CA LYS A 162 -2.05 31.15 -12.01
C LYS A 162 -1.96 31.20 -13.53
N ASP A 163 -2.78 30.42 -14.23
CA ASP A 163 -2.79 30.44 -15.71
C ASP A 163 -3.29 31.79 -16.25
N VAL A 164 -4.36 32.34 -15.66
CA VAL A 164 -4.86 33.68 -15.98
C VAL A 164 -3.78 34.75 -15.77
N LEU A 165 -3.09 34.73 -14.63
CA LEU A 165 -2.01 35.67 -14.32
C LEU A 165 -0.81 35.51 -15.27
N LYS A 166 -0.50 34.30 -15.72
CA LYS A 166 0.57 34.03 -16.69
C LYS A 166 0.26 34.63 -18.07
N ARG A 167 -1.01 34.61 -18.49
CA ARG A 167 -1.45 35.24 -19.75
C ARG A 167 -1.40 36.77 -19.69
N GLY A 168 -1.50 37.36 -18.49
CA GLY A 168 -1.18 38.75 -18.22
C GLY A 168 -1.94 39.77 -19.09
N LEU A 169 -1.30 40.92 -19.31
CA LEU A 169 -1.90 42.06 -20.02
C LEU A 169 -2.16 41.81 -21.51
N SER A 170 -1.59 40.76 -22.09
CA SER A 170 -1.90 40.39 -23.48
C SER A 170 -3.30 39.83 -23.67
N ALA A 171 -3.96 39.38 -22.58
CA ALA A 171 -5.30 38.80 -22.63
C ALA A 171 -6.33 39.52 -21.74
N PHE A 172 -5.89 40.25 -20.70
CA PHE A 172 -6.78 40.83 -19.70
C PHE A 172 -6.39 42.26 -19.29
N LYS A 173 -7.36 43.00 -18.73
CA LYS A 173 -7.14 44.35 -18.18
C LYS A 173 -6.45 44.28 -16.81
N GLN A 174 -5.72 45.33 -16.45
CA GLN A 174 -4.97 45.44 -15.19
C GLN A 174 -5.85 45.20 -13.96
N ASP A 175 -7.01 45.87 -13.87
CA ASP A 175 -7.91 45.73 -12.71
C ASP A 175 -8.36 44.29 -12.47
N TYR A 176 -8.61 43.53 -13.54
CA TYR A 176 -8.96 42.11 -13.44
C TYR A 176 -7.77 41.28 -12.96
N LEU A 177 -6.55 41.54 -13.46
CA LEU A 177 -5.36 40.84 -13.01
C LEU A 177 -5.06 41.11 -11.53
N ASP A 178 -5.32 42.31 -11.05
CA ASP A 178 -5.14 42.64 -9.64
C ASP A 178 -6.19 41.94 -8.75
N GLN A 179 -7.45 41.85 -9.18
CA GLN A 179 -8.46 41.01 -8.52
C GLN A 179 -8.03 39.53 -8.48
N GLN A 180 -7.47 39.00 -9.57
CA GLN A 180 -6.99 37.62 -9.61
C GLN A 180 -5.83 37.37 -8.65
N LYS A 181 -4.93 38.34 -8.44
CA LYS A 181 -3.86 38.22 -7.42
C LYS A 181 -4.44 38.16 -6.00
N GLU A 182 -5.44 38.97 -5.69
CA GLU A 182 -6.11 38.93 -4.38
C GLU A 182 -6.81 37.59 -4.14
N GLU A 183 -7.55 37.09 -5.14
CA GLU A 183 -8.18 35.77 -5.07
C GLU A 183 -7.14 34.64 -4.95
N GLN A 184 -5.97 34.78 -5.59
CA GLN A 184 -4.86 33.86 -5.43
C GLN A 184 -4.38 33.80 -3.97
N ALA A 185 -4.20 34.96 -3.34
CA ALA A 185 -3.77 35.05 -1.95
C ALA A 185 -4.80 34.43 -0.99
N LYS A 186 -6.10 34.67 -1.23
CA LYS A 186 -7.20 34.04 -0.48
C LYS A 186 -7.20 32.52 -0.64
N ALA A 187 -7.05 32.02 -1.88
CA ALA A 187 -6.99 30.58 -2.16
C ALA A 187 -5.79 29.93 -1.45
N GLN A 188 -4.61 30.55 -1.50
CA GLN A 188 -3.41 30.07 -0.80
C GLN A 188 -3.59 30.04 0.72
N ALA A 189 -4.21 31.07 1.30
CA ALA A 189 -4.50 31.10 2.74
C ALA A 189 -5.46 29.97 3.15
N ARG A 190 -6.50 29.71 2.35
CA ARG A 190 -7.42 28.58 2.58
C ARG A 190 -6.72 27.23 2.44
N MET A 191 -5.89 27.05 1.39
CA MET A 191 -5.08 25.83 1.23
C MET A 191 -4.18 25.58 2.44
N LYS A 192 -3.51 26.62 2.95
CA LYS A 192 -2.67 26.51 4.16
C LYS A 192 -3.50 26.08 5.36
N LYS A 193 -4.66 26.72 5.59
CA LYS A 193 -5.57 26.34 6.67
C LYS A 193 -6.01 24.88 6.58
N CYS A 194 -6.40 24.40 5.39
CA CYS A 194 -6.77 23.00 5.19
C CYS A 194 -5.58 22.07 5.45
N LYS A 195 -4.38 22.42 4.98
CA LYS A 195 -3.16 21.62 5.20
C LYS A 195 -2.80 21.51 6.68
N ASP A 196 -2.85 22.63 7.41
CA ASP A 196 -2.55 22.68 8.84
C ASP A 196 -3.60 21.85 9.63
N ALA A 197 -4.88 21.98 9.29
CA ALA A 197 -5.96 21.19 9.90
C ALA A 197 -5.84 19.69 9.60
N LEU A 198 -5.52 19.32 8.35
CA LEU A 198 -5.29 17.94 7.93
C LEU A 198 -4.10 17.34 8.68
N SER A 199 -2.97 18.05 8.75
CA SER A 199 -1.78 17.58 9.45
C SER A 199 -2.05 17.35 10.94
N ALA A 200 -2.81 18.25 11.59
CA ALA A 200 -3.18 18.09 12.99
C ALA A 200 -4.12 16.89 13.20
N ALA A 201 -5.14 16.74 12.35
CA ALA A 201 -6.09 15.62 12.42
C ALA A 201 -5.39 14.27 12.20
N VAL A 202 -4.49 14.18 11.21
CA VAL A 202 -3.74 12.95 10.91
C VAL A 202 -2.82 12.59 12.09
N ALA A 203 -2.12 13.56 12.68
CA ALA A 203 -1.23 13.30 13.81
C ALA A 203 -1.97 12.81 15.06
N ASP A 204 -3.22 13.23 15.27
CA ASP A 204 -4.07 12.77 16.38
C ASP A 204 -4.74 11.40 16.11
N ALA A 205 -4.87 11.02 14.83
CA ALA A 205 -5.63 9.86 14.42
C ALA A 205 -4.77 8.65 14.01
N PHE A 206 -3.61 8.87 13.38
CA PHE A 206 -2.87 7.81 12.70
C PHE A 206 -1.36 7.87 12.97
N SER A 207 -0.75 6.70 12.94
CA SER A 207 0.70 6.52 12.93
C SER A 207 1.07 5.48 11.88
N THR A 208 2.31 5.49 11.40
CA THR A 208 2.80 4.50 10.42
C THR A 208 2.58 3.06 10.91
N ALA A 209 2.82 2.80 12.20
CA ALA A 209 2.64 1.47 12.77
C ALA A 209 1.18 0.99 12.74
N VAL A 210 0.23 1.87 13.11
CA VAL A 210 -1.20 1.55 13.06
C VAL A 210 -1.66 1.33 11.62
N CYS A 211 -1.25 2.18 10.68
CA CYS A 211 -1.62 2.02 9.27
C CYS A 211 -1.02 0.73 8.67
N ASN A 212 0.23 0.38 9.04
CA ASN A 212 0.85 -0.87 8.61
C ASN A 212 0.09 -2.08 9.14
N ASP A 213 -0.27 -2.12 10.42
CA ASP A 213 -1.06 -3.23 10.99
C ASP A 213 -2.44 -3.33 10.30
N LEU A 214 -3.14 -2.21 10.08
CA LEU A 214 -4.41 -2.18 9.35
C LEU A 214 -4.25 -2.75 7.92
N ALA A 215 -3.33 -2.20 7.13
CA ALA A 215 -3.10 -2.64 5.76
C ALA A 215 -2.73 -4.12 5.70
N ASN A 216 -1.93 -4.59 6.65
CA ASN A 216 -1.46 -5.97 6.68
C ASN A 216 -2.54 -6.96 7.13
N ILE A 217 -3.40 -6.60 8.09
CA ILE A 217 -4.60 -7.39 8.45
C ILE A 217 -5.48 -7.63 7.22
N PHE A 218 -5.76 -6.57 6.46
CA PHE A 218 -6.56 -6.66 5.24
C PHE A 218 -5.83 -7.37 4.10
N ARG A 219 -4.51 -7.23 3.99
CA ARG A 219 -3.70 -7.98 3.02
C ARG A 219 -3.82 -9.48 3.27
N ILE A 220 -3.67 -9.90 4.53
CA ILE A 220 -3.78 -11.31 4.93
C ILE A 220 -5.19 -11.83 4.66
N GLY A 221 -6.23 -11.11 5.11
CA GLY A 221 -7.61 -11.48 4.80
C GLY A 221 -7.90 -11.50 3.30
N GLY A 222 -7.19 -10.66 2.54
CA GLY A 222 -7.23 -10.53 1.09
C GLY A 222 -6.81 -11.77 0.31
N GLU A 223 -6.09 -12.71 0.94
CA GLU A 223 -5.71 -13.97 0.32
C GLU A 223 -6.92 -14.87 0.03
N GLN A 224 -7.94 -14.78 0.89
CA GLN A 224 -9.19 -15.52 0.76
C GLN A 224 -10.34 -14.63 0.25
N HIS A 225 -10.29 -13.33 0.58
CA HIS A 225 -11.41 -12.42 0.39
C HIS A 225 -11.00 -11.18 -0.42
N ALA A 226 -11.38 -11.14 -1.70
CA ALA A 226 -10.99 -10.04 -2.61
C ALA A 226 -11.41 -8.64 -2.13
N HIS A 227 -12.50 -8.52 -1.39
CA HIS A 227 -12.95 -7.25 -0.82
C HIS A 227 -12.01 -6.74 0.30
N SER A 228 -11.40 -7.65 1.07
CA SER A 228 -10.35 -7.34 2.06
C SER A 228 -9.07 -6.87 1.40
N HIS A 229 -8.66 -7.50 0.30
CA HIS A 229 -7.53 -7.03 -0.48
C HIS A 229 -7.72 -5.57 -0.97
N ARG A 230 -8.91 -5.22 -1.46
CA ARG A 230 -9.21 -3.82 -1.85
C ARG A 230 -9.11 -2.85 -0.68
N MET A 231 -9.50 -3.28 0.52
CA MET A 231 -9.35 -2.48 1.73
C MET A 231 -7.88 -2.24 2.08
N ALA A 232 -7.02 -3.25 1.92
CA ALA A 232 -5.57 -3.07 2.10
C ALA A 232 -5.01 -1.98 1.17
N LEU A 233 -5.36 -2.04 -0.12
CA LEU A 233 -4.99 -1.02 -1.10
C LEU A 233 -5.54 0.37 -0.75
N LYS A 234 -6.79 0.44 -0.24
CA LYS A 234 -7.41 1.68 0.21
C LYS A 234 -6.65 2.30 1.38
N VAL A 235 -6.28 1.51 2.40
CA VAL A 235 -5.49 1.99 3.54
C VAL A 235 -4.14 2.53 3.08
N LEU A 236 -3.44 1.82 2.19
CA LEU A 236 -2.16 2.29 1.63
C LEU A 236 -2.32 3.58 0.80
N ALA A 237 -3.38 3.69 0.01
CA ALA A 237 -3.67 4.92 -0.74
C ALA A 237 -4.02 6.09 0.19
N ASP A 238 -4.77 5.83 1.26
CA ASP A 238 -5.11 6.82 2.28
C ASP A 238 -3.84 7.29 3.02
N MET A 239 -2.87 6.42 3.32
CA MET A 239 -1.58 6.83 3.91
C MET A 239 -0.85 7.88 3.06
N ASN A 240 -0.84 7.71 1.73
CA ASN A 240 -0.27 8.69 0.81
C ASN A 240 -1.01 10.04 0.86
N MET A 241 -2.35 10.01 0.87
CA MET A 241 -3.18 11.22 0.96
C MET A 241 -3.00 11.95 2.30
N MET A 242 -2.85 11.21 3.39
CA MET A 242 -2.62 11.75 4.73
C MET A 242 -1.19 12.23 4.95
N GLY A 243 -0.24 11.87 4.08
CA GLY A 243 1.18 12.16 4.27
C GLY A 243 1.82 11.39 5.43
N VAL A 244 1.28 10.21 5.78
CA VAL A 244 1.89 9.33 6.79
C VAL A 244 3.19 8.75 6.20
N PRO A 245 4.33 8.86 6.89
CA PRO A 245 5.61 8.45 6.31
C PRO A 245 5.68 6.93 6.12
N TYR A 246 6.25 6.51 5.00
CA TYR A 246 6.46 5.10 4.67
C TYR A 246 7.78 4.64 5.27
N ASN A 247 7.74 3.51 5.97
CA ASN A 247 8.94 2.83 6.45
C ASN A 247 9.19 1.55 5.62
N ALA A 248 10.25 0.81 5.96
CA ALA A 248 10.61 -0.43 5.26
C ALA A 248 9.48 -1.47 5.30
N ALA A 249 8.74 -1.56 6.41
CA ALA A 249 7.58 -2.44 6.53
C ALA A 249 6.43 -1.99 5.62
N THR A 250 6.14 -0.69 5.52
CA THR A 250 5.13 -0.14 4.61
C THR A 250 5.45 -0.49 3.16
N ALA A 251 6.72 -0.34 2.75
CA ALA A 251 7.16 -0.68 1.40
C ALA A 251 6.98 -2.18 1.11
N THR A 252 7.32 -3.04 2.07
CA THR A 252 7.13 -4.50 1.96
C THR A 252 5.66 -4.86 1.85
N ILE A 253 4.79 -4.27 2.68
CA ILE A 253 3.33 -4.47 2.63
C ILE A 253 2.77 -4.00 1.28
N LEU A 254 3.18 -2.82 0.80
CA LEU A 254 2.75 -2.29 -0.50
C LEU A 254 3.15 -3.25 -1.63
N GLN A 255 4.41 -3.68 -1.65
CA GLN A 255 4.91 -4.62 -2.65
C GLN A 255 4.13 -5.95 -2.64
N ALA A 256 3.96 -6.55 -1.46
CA ALA A 256 3.22 -7.80 -1.31
C ALA A 256 1.73 -7.65 -1.66
N THR A 257 1.13 -6.48 -1.40
CA THR A 257 -0.27 -6.20 -1.72
C THR A 257 -0.46 -5.90 -3.21
N THR A 258 0.45 -5.17 -3.86
CA THR A 258 0.29 -4.78 -5.27
C THR A 258 0.71 -5.88 -6.24
N PHE A 259 1.80 -6.58 -5.95
CA PHE A 259 2.42 -7.53 -6.88
C PHE A 259 2.26 -8.99 -6.48
N HIS A 260 1.68 -9.26 -5.31
CA HIS A 260 1.65 -10.61 -4.73
C HIS A 260 3.03 -11.26 -4.57
N ASP A 261 4.06 -10.43 -4.35
CA ASP A 261 5.45 -10.86 -4.18
C ASP A 261 5.67 -11.56 -2.85
N GLY A 262 6.16 -12.81 -2.88
CA GLY A 262 6.63 -13.52 -1.70
C GLY A 262 8.01 -13.08 -1.20
N PRO A 263 8.51 -13.77 -0.16
CA PRO A 263 9.85 -13.50 0.43
C PRO A 263 11.01 -13.71 -0.55
N PHE A 264 10.78 -14.39 -1.67
CA PHE A 264 11.80 -14.68 -2.70
C PHE A 264 11.46 -14.09 -4.08
N ASP A 265 10.27 -13.53 -4.26
CA ASP A 265 9.89 -12.83 -5.51
C ASP A 265 10.46 -11.41 -5.50
N ASN A 266 10.57 -10.70 -6.62
CA ASN A 266 10.94 -9.29 -6.63
C ASN A 266 10.40 -8.55 -7.87
N SER A 267 9.09 -8.29 -7.88
CA SER A 267 8.41 -7.62 -8.97
C SER A 267 8.86 -6.19 -9.25
N PRO A 268 9.21 -5.33 -8.28
CA PRO A 268 9.82 -4.03 -8.56
C PRO A 268 11.12 -4.13 -9.35
N LEU A 269 11.96 -5.16 -9.10
CA LEU A 269 13.12 -5.42 -9.95
C LEU A 269 12.69 -5.84 -11.37
N LEU A 270 11.64 -6.65 -11.50
CA LEU A 270 11.09 -6.98 -12.82
C LEU A 270 10.54 -5.74 -13.54
N PHE A 271 9.85 -4.84 -12.84
CA PHE A 271 9.38 -3.57 -13.38
C PHE A 271 10.52 -2.63 -13.71
N GLU A 272 11.56 -2.49 -12.87
CA GLU A 272 12.75 -1.72 -13.22
C GLU A 272 13.45 -2.30 -14.46
N LEU A 273 13.51 -3.62 -14.60
CA LEU A 273 14.05 -4.29 -15.79
C LEU A 273 13.17 -4.08 -17.05
N ILE A 274 11.86 -3.87 -16.90
CA ILE A 274 10.91 -3.66 -18.01
C ILE A 274 10.73 -2.16 -18.34
N GLU A 275 10.64 -1.29 -17.34
CA GLU A 275 10.34 0.15 -17.42
C GLU A 275 11.60 1.01 -17.56
N CYS A 276 12.79 0.50 -17.21
CA CYS A 276 14.07 1.06 -17.65
C CYS A 276 14.69 0.22 -18.78
N PRO A 277 14.09 0.16 -19.99
CA PRO A 277 14.77 -0.31 -21.18
C PRO A 277 15.73 0.76 -21.73
N GLU A 278 16.22 1.72 -20.91
CA GLU A 278 17.17 2.77 -21.34
C GLU A 278 18.56 2.23 -21.72
N ARG A 279 18.71 0.91 -21.88
CA ARG A 279 19.84 0.30 -22.62
C ARG A 279 19.43 -0.49 -23.86
N GLY A 280 18.15 -0.52 -24.24
CA GLY A 280 17.65 -1.05 -25.53
C GLY A 280 17.91 -2.53 -25.80
N GLU A 281 18.34 -3.30 -24.81
CA GLU A 281 18.93 -4.62 -25.04
C GLU A 281 17.92 -5.79 -24.88
N VAL A 282 16.71 -5.55 -24.36
CA VAL A 282 15.64 -6.57 -24.28
C VAL A 282 14.43 -6.12 -25.09
N HIS A 283 14.16 -6.84 -26.18
CA HIS A 283 12.97 -6.65 -27.00
C HIS A 283 11.87 -7.62 -26.55
N VAL A 284 10.77 -7.10 -26.00
CA VAL A 284 9.57 -7.89 -25.67
C VAL A 284 8.70 -7.95 -26.94
N GLY A 285 9.11 -8.81 -27.88
CA GLY A 285 8.38 -9.09 -29.13
C GLY A 285 7.35 -10.22 -28.96
N THR A 286 6.92 -10.83 -30.08
CA THR A 286 6.01 -12.00 -30.12
C THR A 286 6.64 -13.31 -29.67
N ASP A 287 7.83 -13.27 -29.07
CA ASP A 287 8.57 -14.46 -28.65
C ASP A 287 7.96 -15.10 -27.40
N SER A 288 8.23 -16.40 -27.20
CA SER A 288 7.80 -17.10 -26.00
C SER A 288 8.49 -16.54 -24.75
N LEU A 289 7.78 -16.55 -23.62
CA LEU A 289 8.29 -16.05 -22.34
C LEU A 289 9.63 -16.68 -21.94
N ASP A 290 9.86 -17.95 -22.27
CA ASP A 290 11.12 -18.64 -22.02
C ASP A 290 12.30 -18.00 -22.77
N LYS A 291 12.11 -17.60 -24.04
CA LYS A 291 13.13 -16.92 -24.83
C LYS A 291 13.42 -15.50 -24.33
N ILE A 292 12.38 -14.81 -23.88
CA ILE A 292 12.52 -13.47 -23.30
C ILE A 292 13.32 -13.57 -21.98
N SER A 293 13.00 -14.57 -21.14
CA SER A 293 13.72 -14.87 -19.91
C SER A 293 15.19 -15.21 -20.16
N ASP A 294 15.49 -16.08 -21.13
CA ASP A 294 16.87 -16.44 -21.51
C ASP A 294 17.68 -15.22 -21.98
N ASN A 295 17.06 -14.33 -22.75
CA ASN A 295 17.71 -13.11 -23.22
C ASN A 295 18.03 -12.14 -22.07
N VAL A 296 17.10 -11.98 -21.11
CA VAL A 296 17.32 -11.18 -19.91
C VAL A 296 18.47 -11.74 -19.07
N LEU A 297 18.50 -13.06 -18.88
CA LEU A 297 19.57 -13.74 -18.15
C LEU A 297 20.94 -13.56 -18.84
N ARG A 298 21.00 -13.68 -20.18
CA ARG A 298 22.19 -13.39 -21.02
C ARG A 298 22.74 -11.99 -20.82
N LEU A 299 21.84 -11.03 -20.73
CA LEU A 299 22.18 -9.64 -20.52
C LEU A 299 22.78 -9.35 -19.15
N ILE A 300 22.17 -9.91 -18.11
CA ILE A 300 22.61 -9.75 -16.72
C ILE A 300 24.01 -10.36 -16.55
N SER A 301 24.22 -11.56 -17.08
CA SER A 301 25.52 -12.24 -17.09
C SER A 301 26.62 -11.43 -17.75
N ASN A 302 26.39 -10.96 -18.98
CA ASN A 302 27.39 -10.20 -19.72
C ASN A 302 27.78 -8.89 -19.01
N ARG A 303 26.83 -8.22 -18.35
CA ARG A 303 27.08 -6.94 -17.67
C ARG A 303 27.80 -7.08 -16.33
N HIS A 304 27.55 -8.17 -15.63
CA HIS A 304 28.14 -8.42 -14.31
C HIS A 304 29.32 -9.39 -14.36
N GLN A 305 29.74 -9.82 -15.57
CA GLN A 305 30.75 -10.86 -15.81
C GLN A 305 30.45 -12.16 -15.05
N THR A 306 29.17 -12.40 -14.76
CA THR A 306 28.73 -13.58 -14.04
C THR A 306 28.50 -14.69 -15.06
N PRO A 307 29.18 -15.85 -14.98
CA PRO A 307 28.97 -16.92 -15.96
C PRO A 307 27.51 -17.36 -15.99
N LEU A 308 26.95 -17.53 -17.18
CA LEU A 308 25.67 -18.22 -17.36
C LEU A 308 25.88 -19.73 -17.35
N ASP A 309 24.99 -20.42 -16.65
CA ASP A 309 24.94 -21.86 -16.68
C ASP A 309 24.29 -22.30 -18.00
N ASP A 310 25.10 -22.82 -18.92
CA ASP A 310 24.68 -23.36 -20.22
C ASP A 310 24.04 -24.76 -20.10
N GLY A 311 23.62 -25.15 -18.89
CA GLY A 311 23.11 -26.50 -18.58
C GLY A 311 24.22 -27.54 -18.39
N VAL A 312 25.47 -27.09 -18.19
CA VAL A 312 26.61 -27.94 -17.82
C VAL A 312 27.14 -27.44 -16.48
N LEU A 313 26.42 -27.78 -15.41
CA LEU A 313 26.83 -27.74 -13.99
C LEU A 313 28.13 -26.96 -13.73
N ILE A 314 28.05 -25.62 -13.76
CA ILE A 314 29.20 -24.78 -13.38
C ILE A 314 29.19 -24.62 -11.87
N ARG A 315 29.95 -25.47 -11.18
CA ARG A 315 30.29 -25.27 -9.77
C ARG A 315 31.35 -24.18 -9.64
N SER A 316 30.96 -22.92 -9.73
CA SER A 316 31.82 -21.79 -9.33
C SER A 316 31.41 -21.27 -7.95
N PRO A 317 32.37 -21.11 -7.00
CA PRO A 317 32.11 -20.51 -5.68
C PRO A 317 31.72 -19.02 -5.74
N ASP A 318 31.87 -18.39 -6.91
CA ASP A 318 31.61 -16.95 -7.12
C ASP A 318 30.23 -16.65 -7.75
N THR A 319 29.39 -17.67 -7.96
CA THR A 319 28.06 -17.51 -8.56
C THR A 319 27.00 -17.24 -7.48
N HIS A 320 26.19 -16.18 -7.66
CA HIS A 320 25.08 -15.85 -6.75
C HIS A 320 24.01 -16.97 -6.78
N PRO A 321 23.47 -17.43 -5.63
CA PRO A 321 22.60 -18.61 -5.55
C PRO A 321 21.35 -18.55 -6.43
N ASN A 322 20.84 -17.34 -6.70
CA ASN A 322 19.63 -17.11 -7.49
C ASN A 322 19.86 -17.17 -9.01
N LEU A 323 21.10 -17.37 -9.47
CA LEU A 323 21.45 -17.53 -10.90
C LEU A 323 21.73 -18.99 -11.28
N GLN A 324 21.67 -19.91 -10.32
CA GLN A 324 21.80 -21.34 -10.57
C GLN A 324 20.43 -21.89 -10.96
N ARG A 325 20.35 -22.53 -12.14
CA ARG A 325 19.18 -23.33 -12.47
C ARG A 325 19.17 -24.53 -11.52
N SER A 326 18.01 -24.80 -10.90
CA SER A 326 17.78 -26.05 -10.18
C SER A 326 18.09 -27.23 -11.12
N PRO A 327 18.70 -28.32 -10.64
CA PRO A 327 19.00 -29.51 -11.46
C PRO A 327 17.76 -30.37 -11.76
N GLU A 328 16.56 -29.78 -11.77
CA GLU A 328 15.31 -30.45 -12.16
C GLU A 328 14.96 -30.17 -13.62
#